data_AF-A0A946CF30-F1
#
_entry.id   AF-A0A946CF30-F1
#
_cell.length_a   1.000
_cell.length_b   1.000
_cell.length_c   1.000
_cell.angle_alpha   90.00
_cell.angle_beta   90.00
_cell.angle_gamma   90.00
#
_symmetry.space_group_name_H-M   'P 1'
#
loop_
_entity.id
_entity.type
_entity.pdbx_description
1 polymer ?
#
loop_
_entity_poly.entity_id
_entity_poly.type
_entity_poly.pdbx_seq_one_letter_code
_entity_poly.pdbx_strand_id
1 'polypeptide(L)'
;METSAKRLFILILNSGFSFTAALGAQESGDQISVICAKEQFSVTPALRGAFFSHAKGQALEGLEVAGKSLPAEFLRWVDSDPDIATGVYAAHHKPESVLLWLYSLQLDLGKEKFEQYRQLALAAALVSAKEGLAPNIAARAPMELQIPEDPRVRVDTRNPKRELDFNDHIINFLDENIIEEEVTIDAKTGKLKYDKRGIALPAPKPEKGKSASKTKTIKRKAYAADVMASKELQEKFNLYMESKGHDVQIDCGDRIIHWHSRDAVRGDVYKKIDAAYKMFRAAYEAKGLLPKKRDAFATPAERCLYAIRNFEHTFPANLQKERNWPPFPLTAPWPLLTMLAADQQPLREREERWFAFRDRGEFHRYGEYIHGIAQQFSMQSARRLKPYPFTYATIQMMLKDGGVCGTMGSISARGHNILGVPSCQATQPGHCAVVFFRHGPETGIFRCEGGQYATGGDEKTGPFTPWPFEREFRRSKRTSGH
;
A
#
# COMPACT_ATOMS: atom_id res chain seq x y z
N MET A 1 59.81 -11.95 -36.45
CA MET A 1 59.73 -12.24 -34.99
C MET A 1 59.82 -10.94 -34.19
N GLU A 2 58.95 -9.97 -34.44
CA GLU A 2 59.03 -8.65 -33.78
C GLU A 2 57.66 -7.96 -33.62
N THR A 3 56.58 -8.75 -33.61
CA THR A 3 55.20 -8.21 -33.53
C THR A 3 54.32 -8.90 -32.47
N SER A 4 54.86 -9.88 -31.73
CA SER A 4 54.13 -10.54 -30.62
C SER A 4 54.46 -9.97 -29.24
N ALA A 5 55.61 -9.30 -29.06
CA ALA A 5 56.03 -8.79 -27.75
C ALA A 5 55.34 -7.47 -27.33
N LYS A 6 54.84 -6.66 -28.27
CA LYS A 6 54.15 -5.40 -27.97
C LYS A 6 52.66 -5.54 -27.61
N ARG A 7 52.02 -6.68 -27.90
CA ARG A 7 50.63 -6.94 -27.47
C ARG A 7 50.52 -7.56 -26.08
N LEU A 8 51.60 -8.14 -25.56
CA LEU A 8 51.63 -8.67 -24.19
C LEU A 8 51.87 -7.58 -23.13
N PHE A 9 52.50 -6.45 -23.50
CA PHE A 9 52.73 -5.32 -22.59
C PHE A 9 51.50 -4.40 -22.38
N ILE A 10 50.52 -4.43 -23.29
CA ILE A 10 49.29 -3.63 -23.18
C ILE A 10 48.17 -4.37 -22.42
N LEU A 11 48.27 -5.70 -22.30
CA LEU A 11 47.33 -6.52 -21.50
C LEU A 11 47.73 -6.66 -20.02
N ILE A 12 48.93 -6.21 -19.64
CA ILE A 12 49.42 -6.22 -18.25
C ILE A 12 49.15 -4.88 -17.53
N LEU A 13 48.85 -3.80 -18.26
CA LEU A 13 48.52 -2.50 -17.66
C LEU A 13 47.05 -2.33 -17.25
N ASN A 14 46.14 -3.20 -17.72
CA ASN A 14 44.73 -3.23 -17.28
C ASN A 14 44.40 -4.40 -16.34
N SER A 15 45.38 -5.22 -15.96
CA SER A 15 45.22 -6.34 -15.01
C SER A 15 45.92 -6.10 -13.67
N GLY A 16 46.75 -5.05 -13.56
CA GLY A 16 47.39 -4.64 -12.30
C GLY A 16 46.39 -4.22 -11.23
N PHE A 17 45.26 -3.61 -11.60
CA PHE A 17 44.25 -3.14 -10.64
C PHE A 17 43.30 -4.24 -10.15
N SER A 18 42.95 -5.23 -10.99
CA SER A 18 42.12 -6.38 -10.57
C SER A 18 42.90 -7.37 -9.70
N PHE A 19 44.21 -7.50 -9.86
CA PHE A 19 45.01 -8.40 -9.03
C PHE A 19 45.25 -7.80 -7.63
N THR A 20 45.52 -6.49 -7.53
CA THR A 20 45.64 -5.80 -6.23
C THR A 20 44.32 -5.70 -5.49
N ALA A 21 43.19 -5.53 -6.20
CA ALA A 21 41.86 -5.53 -5.59
C ALA A 21 41.45 -6.92 -5.10
N ALA A 22 41.68 -7.97 -5.91
CA ALA A 22 41.46 -9.36 -5.50
C ALA A 22 42.38 -9.78 -4.33
N LEU A 23 43.65 -9.37 -4.35
CA LEU A 23 44.58 -9.55 -3.23
C LEU A 23 44.12 -8.79 -1.99
N GLY A 24 43.67 -7.54 -2.11
CA GLY A 24 43.17 -6.74 -0.98
C GLY A 24 41.85 -7.27 -0.39
N ALA A 25 40.95 -7.82 -1.22
CA ALA A 25 39.74 -8.48 -0.78
C ALA A 25 40.03 -9.83 -0.09
N GLN A 26 41.02 -10.58 -0.57
CA GLN A 26 41.48 -11.82 0.03
C GLN A 26 42.22 -11.57 1.36
N GLU A 27 43.15 -10.61 1.41
CA GLU A 27 43.87 -10.21 2.64
C GLU A 27 42.91 -9.70 3.73
N SER A 28 41.87 -8.94 3.35
CA SER A 28 40.88 -8.45 4.31
C SER A 28 39.90 -9.53 4.79
N GLY A 29 39.53 -10.51 3.94
CA GLY A 29 38.77 -11.69 4.36
C GLY A 29 39.57 -12.61 5.30
N ASP A 30 40.87 -12.76 5.03
CA ASP A 30 41.81 -13.47 5.90
C ASP A 30 41.97 -12.75 7.24
N GLN A 31 42.02 -11.41 7.24
CA GLN A 31 42.07 -10.59 8.44
C GLN A 31 40.78 -10.69 9.30
N ILE A 32 39.59 -10.71 8.67
CA ILE A 32 38.33 -10.94 9.40
C ILE A 32 38.34 -12.31 10.06
N SER A 33 38.80 -13.35 9.36
CA SER A 33 38.86 -14.71 9.88
C SER A 33 39.82 -14.82 11.08
N VAL A 34 40.97 -14.14 11.02
CA VAL A 34 41.93 -14.03 12.12
C VAL A 34 41.31 -13.32 13.33
N ILE A 35 40.60 -12.21 13.12
CA ILE A 35 39.94 -11.47 14.20
C ILE A 35 38.79 -12.29 14.79
N CYS A 36 37.97 -12.96 13.98
CA CYS A 36 36.92 -13.87 14.43
C CYS A 36 37.48 -14.95 15.37
N ALA A 37 38.58 -15.60 14.99
CA ALA A 37 39.23 -16.63 15.79
C ALA A 37 39.78 -16.05 17.11
N LYS A 38 40.41 -14.87 17.05
CA LYS A 38 40.95 -14.17 18.22
C LYS A 38 39.86 -13.76 19.22
N GLU A 39 38.71 -13.32 18.71
CA GLU A 39 37.57 -12.83 19.50
C GLU A 39 36.58 -13.96 19.87
N GLN A 40 36.97 -15.23 19.65
CA GLN A 40 36.15 -16.42 19.95
C GLN A 40 34.74 -16.34 19.32
N PHE A 41 34.64 -15.77 18.12
CA PHE A 41 33.39 -15.56 17.39
C PHE A 41 32.37 -14.66 18.10
N SER A 42 32.79 -13.92 19.13
CA SER A 42 31.99 -12.88 19.75
C SER A 42 31.98 -11.63 18.87
N VAL A 43 30.83 -10.98 18.73
CA VAL A 43 30.70 -9.74 17.95
C VAL A 43 31.26 -8.57 18.75
N THR A 44 32.58 -8.39 18.73
CA THR A 44 33.27 -7.30 19.42
C THR A 44 33.40 -6.06 18.54
N PRO A 45 33.67 -4.87 19.13
CA PRO A 45 33.88 -3.64 18.34
C PRO A 45 35.00 -3.78 17.29
N ALA A 46 36.05 -4.54 17.60
CA ALA A 46 37.15 -4.83 16.68
C ALA A 46 36.69 -5.66 15.47
N LEU A 47 35.93 -6.74 15.72
CA LEU A 47 35.38 -7.56 14.66
C LEU A 47 34.38 -6.78 13.80
N ARG A 48 33.51 -5.98 14.41
CA ARG A 48 32.56 -5.10 13.70
C ARG A 48 33.29 -4.09 12.80
N GLY A 49 34.36 -3.46 13.30
CA GLY A 49 35.17 -2.52 12.53
C GLY A 49 35.89 -3.18 11.33
N ALA A 50 36.44 -4.38 11.52
CA ALA A 50 37.06 -5.14 10.44
C ALA A 50 36.04 -5.53 9.36
N PHE A 51 34.86 -6.00 9.78
CA PHE A 51 33.75 -6.33 8.87
C PHE A 51 33.30 -5.12 8.06
N PHE A 52 33.09 -3.96 8.70
CA PHE A 52 32.71 -2.73 7.99
C PHE A 52 33.78 -2.26 7.00
N SER A 53 35.06 -2.36 7.37
CA SER A 53 36.17 -1.98 6.48
C SER A 53 36.18 -2.83 5.22
N HIS A 54 36.03 -4.15 5.36
CA HIS A 54 35.94 -5.08 4.24
C HIS A 54 34.69 -4.83 3.38
N ALA A 55 33.51 -4.74 3.99
CA ALA A 55 32.25 -4.51 3.29
C ALA A 55 32.25 -3.17 2.54
N LYS A 56 32.84 -2.12 3.12
CA LYS A 56 33.06 -0.84 2.45
C LYS A 56 34.01 -0.98 1.27
N GLY A 57 35.14 -1.68 1.42
CA GLY A 57 36.08 -1.93 0.34
C GLY A 57 35.40 -2.59 -0.86
N GLN A 58 34.65 -3.67 -0.62
CA GLN A 58 33.86 -4.37 -1.63
C GLN A 58 32.81 -3.46 -2.27
N ALA A 59 32.12 -2.65 -1.48
CA ALA A 59 31.11 -1.72 -2.00
C ALA A 59 31.73 -0.71 -2.97
N LEU A 60 32.88 -0.11 -2.62
CA LEU A 60 33.56 0.88 -3.44
C LEU A 60 34.11 0.28 -4.74
N GLU A 61 34.68 -0.92 -4.68
CA GLU A 61 35.10 -1.67 -5.88
C GLU A 61 33.89 -1.95 -6.79
N GLY A 62 32.77 -2.41 -6.22
CA GLY A 62 31.54 -2.64 -6.97
C GLY A 62 30.99 -1.37 -7.65
N LEU A 63 31.11 -0.21 -7.00
CA LEU A 63 30.74 1.07 -7.59
C LEU A 63 31.67 1.46 -8.75
N GLU A 64 32.98 1.29 -8.57
CA GLU A 64 33.98 1.58 -9.60
C GLU A 64 33.78 0.72 -10.86
N VAL A 65 33.59 -0.59 -10.69
CA VAL A 65 33.27 -1.53 -11.78
C VAL A 65 31.98 -1.12 -12.51
N ALA A 66 31.00 -0.59 -11.78
CA ALA A 66 29.75 -0.08 -12.36
C ALA A 66 29.87 1.32 -12.98
N GLY A 67 31.06 1.93 -12.98
CA GLY A 67 31.30 3.29 -13.46
C GLY A 67 30.59 4.37 -12.64
N LYS A 68 30.37 4.11 -11.34
CA LYS A 68 29.66 5.00 -10.42
C LYS A 68 30.61 5.47 -9.32
N SER A 69 30.36 6.68 -8.82
CA SER A 69 31.08 7.24 -7.68
C SER A 69 30.11 8.00 -6.77
N LEU A 70 30.44 8.07 -5.48
CA LEU A 70 29.71 8.86 -4.49
C LEU A 70 30.62 9.95 -3.91
N PRO A 71 30.07 11.10 -3.46
CA PRO A 71 30.87 12.13 -2.84
C PRO A 71 31.62 11.63 -1.60
N ALA A 72 32.90 11.98 -1.47
CA ALA A 72 33.73 11.58 -0.34
C ALA A 72 33.19 12.10 1.01
N GLU A 73 32.51 13.24 1.01
CA GLU A 73 31.82 13.77 2.19
C GLU A 73 30.62 12.91 2.61
N PHE A 74 29.87 12.35 1.67
CA PHE A 74 28.75 11.46 1.95
C PHE A 74 29.23 10.14 2.55
N LEU A 75 30.31 9.56 2.00
CA LEU A 75 30.90 8.33 2.56
C LEU A 75 31.42 8.55 3.98
N ARG A 76 32.11 9.66 4.25
CA ARG A 76 32.55 10.01 5.61
C ARG A 76 31.38 10.20 6.57
N TRP A 77 30.28 10.77 6.10
CA TRP A 77 29.05 10.89 6.90
C TRP A 77 28.49 9.52 7.27
N VAL A 78 28.38 8.57 6.32
CA VAL A 78 27.94 7.19 6.59
C VAL A 78 28.82 6.53 7.65
N ASP A 79 30.14 6.68 7.54
CA ASP A 79 31.09 6.04 8.46
C ASP A 79 31.08 6.68 9.86
N SER A 80 30.63 7.92 9.99
CA SER A 80 30.61 8.66 11.25
C SER A 80 29.47 8.27 12.19
N ASP A 81 28.39 7.67 11.67
CA ASP A 81 27.25 7.20 12.45
C ASP A 81 27.22 5.65 12.47
N PRO A 82 27.53 5.00 13.61
CA PRO A 82 27.59 3.54 13.71
C PRO A 82 26.29 2.80 13.36
N ASP A 83 25.13 3.43 13.54
CA ASP A 83 23.84 2.81 13.22
C ASP A 83 23.56 2.89 11.71
N ILE A 84 23.96 4.00 11.08
CA ILE A 84 23.91 4.14 9.62
C ILE A 84 24.90 3.19 8.95
N ALA A 85 26.14 3.13 9.44
CA ALA A 85 27.16 2.21 8.96
C ALA A 85 26.71 0.74 9.08
N THR A 86 26.06 0.35 10.18
CA THR A 86 25.46 -1.00 10.31
C THR A 86 24.43 -1.27 9.22
N GLY A 87 23.49 -0.35 9.01
CA GLY A 87 22.45 -0.55 8.01
C GLY A 87 23.02 -0.65 6.60
N VAL A 88 24.01 0.18 6.27
CA VAL A 88 24.64 0.18 4.94
C VAL A 88 25.50 -1.07 4.72
N TYR A 89 26.42 -1.35 5.64
CA TYR A 89 27.49 -2.34 5.40
C TYR A 89 27.14 -3.76 5.87
N ALA A 90 26.16 -3.94 6.77
CA ALA A 90 25.84 -5.26 7.34
C ALA A 90 24.40 -5.74 7.07
N ALA A 91 23.44 -4.86 6.81
CA ALA A 91 22.04 -5.27 6.65
C ALA A 91 21.68 -5.75 5.23
N HIS A 92 22.60 -5.64 4.27
CA HIS A 92 22.39 -6.08 2.90
C HIS A 92 23.64 -6.71 2.29
N HIS A 93 23.45 -7.78 1.50
CA HIS A 93 24.54 -8.48 0.81
C HIS A 93 25.18 -7.70 -0.35
N LYS A 94 24.60 -6.55 -0.71
CA LYS A 94 25.09 -5.59 -1.71
C LYS A 94 25.12 -4.19 -1.09
N PRO A 95 26.11 -3.86 -0.24
CA PRO A 95 26.20 -2.57 0.43
C PRO A 95 26.23 -1.39 -0.55
N GLU A 96 26.82 -1.55 -1.73
CA GLU A 96 26.86 -0.55 -2.81
C GLU A 96 25.46 -0.14 -3.29
N SER A 97 24.51 -1.07 -3.31
CA SER A 97 23.13 -0.78 -3.69
C SER A 97 22.42 0.08 -2.63
N VAL A 98 22.72 -0.16 -1.35
CA VAL A 98 22.17 0.62 -0.23
C VAL A 98 22.78 2.03 -0.23
N LEU A 99 24.10 2.15 -0.44
CA LEU A 99 24.79 3.44 -0.56
C LEU A 99 24.19 4.33 -1.65
N LEU A 100 23.97 3.78 -2.85
CA LEU A 100 23.39 4.52 -3.98
C LEU A 100 21.96 4.98 -3.67
N TRP A 101 21.15 4.13 -3.04
CA TRP A 101 19.79 4.49 -2.65
C TRP A 101 19.74 5.53 -1.54
N LEU A 102 20.61 5.40 -0.53
CA LEU A 102 20.67 6.35 0.58
C LEU A 102 21.10 7.73 0.07
N TYR A 103 22.06 7.80 -0.85
CA TYR A 103 22.45 9.05 -1.50
C TYR A 103 21.34 9.61 -2.40
N SER A 104 20.64 8.76 -3.17
CA SER A 104 19.47 9.18 -3.95
C SER A 104 18.41 9.84 -3.04
N LEU A 105 18.13 9.26 -1.89
CA LEU A 105 17.18 9.81 -0.92
C LEU A 105 17.68 11.11 -0.27
N GLN A 106 18.99 11.26 -0.03
CA GLN A 106 19.54 12.54 0.43
C GLN A 106 19.28 13.67 -0.57
N LEU A 107 19.43 13.39 -1.87
CA LEU A 107 19.11 14.36 -2.93
C LEU A 107 17.62 14.69 -2.95
N ASP A 108 16.76 13.68 -2.89
CA ASP A 108 15.30 13.87 -2.98
C ASP A 108 14.71 14.53 -1.72
N LEU A 109 15.19 14.20 -0.52
CA LEU A 109 14.69 14.78 0.73
C LEU A 109 15.29 16.17 1.02
N GLY A 110 16.48 16.45 0.47
CA GLY A 110 17.31 17.58 0.87
C GLY A 110 18.04 17.32 2.19
N LYS A 111 19.20 17.99 2.37
CA LYS A 111 20.16 17.71 3.44
C LYS A 111 19.58 17.78 4.85
N GLU A 112 18.77 18.81 5.14
CA GLU A 112 18.20 19.04 6.49
C GLU A 112 17.21 17.95 6.90
N LYS A 113 16.18 17.70 6.07
CA LYS A 113 15.20 16.64 6.33
C LYS A 113 15.84 15.25 6.31
N PHE A 114 16.78 15.02 5.41
CA PHE A 114 17.55 13.78 5.38
C PHE A 114 18.27 13.54 6.71
N GLU A 115 18.95 14.55 7.24
CA GLU A 115 19.67 14.42 8.51
C GLU A 115 18.71 14.16 9.69
N GLN A 116 17.61 14.92 9.77
CA GLN A 116 16.61 14.77 10.82
C GLN A 116 15.92 13.40 10.80
N TYR A 117 15.67 12.84 9.60
CA TYR A 117 14.95 11.58 9.40
C TYR A 117 15.84 10.49 8.80
N ARG A 118 17.15 10.50 9.11
CA ARG A 118 18.15 9.58 8.52
C ARG A 118 17.84 8.11 8.70
N GLN A 119 17.20 7.74 9.82
CA GLN A 119 16.77 6.36 10.07
C GLN A 119 15.64 5.91 9.14
N LEU A 120 14.69 6.79 8.82
CA LEU A 120 13.65 6.54 7.82
C LEU A 120 14.24 6.42 6.42
N ALA A 121 15.17 7.32 6.07
CA ALA A 121 15.86 7.29 4.78
C ALA A 121 16.65 5.97 4.62
N LEU A 122 17.35 5.51 5.66
CA LEU A 122 18.05 4.23 5.66
C LEU A 122 17.10 3.04 5.51
N ALA A 123 15.97 3.03 6.22
CA ALA A 123 14.96 1.99 6.07
C ALA A 123 14.43 1.93 4.63
N ALA A 124 14.14 3.08 4.02
CA ALA A 124 13.71 3.17 2.63
C ALA A 124 14.81 2.75 1.64
N ALA A 125 16.07 3.10 1.89
CA ALA A 125 17.19 2.68 1.06
C ALA A 125 17.35 1.16 1.05
N LEU A 126 17.29 0.53 2.23
CA LEU A 126 17.39 -0.93 2.37
C LEU A 126 16.26 -1.65 1.66
N VAL A 127 15.02 -1.21 1.88
CA VAL A 127 13.85 -1.76 1.18
C VAL A 127 13.98 -1.62 -0.33
N SER A 128 14.39 -0.45 -0.82
CA SER A 128 14.48 -0.17 -2.25
C SER A 128 15.59 -0.95 -2.94
N ALA A 129 16.75 -1.08 -2.29
CA ALA A 129 17.85 -1.94 -2.74
C ALA A 129 17.41 -3.41 -2.82
N LYS A 130 16.68 -3.87 -1.81
CA LYS A 130 16.18 -5.23 -1.70
C LYS A 130 15.06 -5.56 -2.70
N GLU A 131 14.28 -4.55 -3.08
CA GLU A 131 13.31 -4.62 -4.19
C GLU A 131 13.97 -4.62 -5.57
N GLY A 132 15.27 -4.31 -5.66
CA GLY A 132 15.98 -4.16 -6.93
C GLY A 132 15.55 -2.91 -7.70
N LEU A 133 15.02 -1.90 -7.03
CA LEU A 133 14.70 -0.62 -7.67
C LEU A 133 15.99 0.10 -8.08
N ALA A 134 15.93 0.87 -9.18
CA ALA A 134 17.08 1.62 -9.67
C ALA A 134 17.20 2.98 -8.94
N PRO A 135 18.33 3.26 -8.26
CA PRO A 135 18.57 4.57 -7.65
C PRO A 135 18.96 5.61 -8.70
N ASN A 136 18.64 6.88 -8.44
CA ASN A 136 19.09 8.00 -9.26
C ASN A 136 20.08 8.86 -8.46
N ILE A 137 21.33 8.92 -8.90
CA ILE A 137 22.39 9.69 -8.22
C ILE A 137 22.74 11.01 -8.93
N ALA A 138 22.00 11.38 -9.98
CA ALA A 138 22.20 12.65 -10.67
C ALA A 138 21.80 13.83 -9.78
N ALA A 139 22.62 14.89 -9.79
CA ALA A 139 22.37 16.11 -9.05
C ALA A 139 21.02 16.72 -9.44
N ARG A 140 20.23 17.14 -8.44
CA ARG A 140 18.89 17.70 -8.60
C ARG A 140 18.49 18.49 -7.36
N ALA A 141 17.49 19.35 -7.50
CA ALA A 141 16.85 19.98 -6.35
C ALA A 141 16.07 18.96 -5.53
N PRO A 142 15.85 19.22 -4.22
CA PRO A 142 14.96 18.41 -3.41
C PRO A 142 13.57 18.24 -4.05
N MET A 143 13.01 17.06 -3.91
CA MET A 143 11.71 16.71 -4.45
C MET A 143 10.59 17.41 -3.66
N GLU A 144 9.67 18.01 -4.39
CA GLU A 144 8.40 18.46 -3.82
C GLU A 144 7.38 17.32 -3.87
N LEU A 145 6.74 17.03 -2.73
CA LEU A 145 5.69 16.03 -2.67
C LEU A 145 4.44 16.51 -3.41
N GLN A 146 4.06 15.81 -4.49
CA GLN A 146 2.84 16.08 -5.23
C GLN A 146 1.86 14.92 -5.07
N ILE A 147 0.66 15.20 -4.59
CA ILE A 147 -0.41 14.20 -4.54
C ILE A 147 -1.13 14.22 -5.89
N PRO A 148 -1.19 13.08 -6.62
CA PRO A 148 -1.89 13.04 -7.90
C PRO A 148 -3.40 13.30 -7.74
N GLU A 149 -3.97 13.99 -8.72
CA GLU A 149 -5.41 14.22 -8.85
C GLU A 149 -6.16 12.93 -9.25
N ASP A 150 -7.50 12.98 -9.18
CA ASP A 150 -8.34 11.88 -9.67
C ASP A 150 -8.14 11.67 -11.18
N PRO A 151 -7.68 10.48 -11.62
CA PRO A 151 -7.34 10.24 -13.03
C PRO A 151 -8.58 10.09 -13.94
N ARG A 152 -9.79 10.08 -13.38
CA ARG A 152 -11.01 9.86 -14.14
C ARG A 152 -11.42 11.10 -14.93
N VAL A 153 -11.62 10.93 -16.23
CA VAL A 153 -12.24 11.95 -17.09
C VAL A 153 -13.71 11.59 -17.29
N ARG A 154 -14.61 12.44 -16.80
CA ARG A 154 -16.05 12.21 -16.91
C ARG A 154 -16.54 12.46 -18.33
N VAL A 155 -17.36 11.54 -18.82
CA VAL A 155 -18.07 11.70 -20.08
C VAL A 155 -19.48 12.20 -19.79
N ASP A 156 -19.89 13.27 -20.46
CA ASP A 156 -21.27 13.69 -20.48
C ASP A 156 -22.08 12.73 -21.37
N THR A 157 -22.86 11.85 -20.74
CA THR A 157 -23.66 10.81 -21.38
C THR A 157 -24.97 11.34 -21.96
N ARG A 158 -25.27 12.64 -21.78
CA ARG A 158 -26.46 13.31 -22.31
C ARG A 158 -26.13 14.44 -23.29
N ASN A 159 -24.86 14.58 -23.67
CA ASN A 159 -24.44 15.62 -24.59
C ASN A 159 -25.12 15.43 -25.96
N PRO A 160 -25.98 16.38 -26.40
CA PRO A 160 -26.74 16.25 -27.65
C PRO A 160 -25.85 16.35 -28.90
N LYS A 161 -24.59 16.77 -28.75
CA LYS A 161 -23.62 16.90 -29.85
C LYS A 161 -22.89 15.59 -30.15
N ARG A 162 -23.19 14.51 -29.45
CA ARG A 162 -22.51 13.21 -29.58
C ARG A 162 -23.52 12.11 -29.84
N GLU A 163 -23.15 11.17 -30.70
CA GLU A 163 -23.87 9.91 -30.82
C GLU A 163 -23.69 9.10 -29.54
N LEU A 164 -24.82 8.74 -28.91
CA LEU A 164 -24.82 7.98 -27.67
C LEU A 164 -24.47 6.53 -27.99
N ASP A 165 -23.47 5.99 -27.28
CA ASP A 165 -23.10 4.59 -27.41
C ASP A 165 -23.82 3.73 -26.36
N PHE A 166 -23.62 2.41 -26.48
CA PHE A 166 -24.14 1.40 -25.55
C PHE A 166 -23.96 1.76 -24.06
N ASN A 167 -22.77 2.24 -23.70
CA ASN A 167 -22.45 2.55 -22.31
C ASN A 167 -23.14 3.85 -21.86
N ASP A 168 -23.38 4.82 -22.76
CA ASP A 168 -24.15 6.02 -22.42
C ASP A 168 -25.58 5.68 -22.03
N HIS A 169 -26.21 4.79 -22.79
CA HIS A 169 -27.55 4.32 -22.50
C HIS A 169 -27.64 3.62 -21.13
N ILE A 170 -26.65 2.81 -20.77
CA ILE A 170 -26.56 2.22 -19.43
C ILE A 170 -26.52 3.30 -18.34
N ILE A 171 -25.65 4.31 -18.49
CA ILE A 171 -25.53 5.37 -17.47
C ILE A 171 -26.80 6.22 -17.42
N ASN A 172 -27.39 6.55 -18.56
CA ASN A 172 -28.60 7.35 -18.64
C ASN A 172 -29.77 6.64 -17.96
N PHE A 173 -29.95 5.33 -18.19
CA PHE A 173 -30.95 4.53 -17.47
C PHE A 173 -30.78 4.64 -15.95
N LEU A 174 -29.55 4.45 -15.45
CA LEU A 174 -29.26 4.50 -14.02
C LEU A 174 -29.54 5.89 -13.43
N ASP A 175 -29.23 6.95 -14.18
CA ASP A 175 -29.44 8.34 -13.78
C ASP A 175 -30.91 8.79 -13.82
N GLU A 176 -31.74 8.15 -14.65
CA GLU A 176 -33.18 8.43 -14.81
C GLU A 176 -34.03 7.69 -13.79
N ASN A 177 -33.55 6.55 -13.27
CA ASN A 177 -34.27 5.76 -12.28
C ASN A 177 -33.92 6.21 -10.86
N ILE A 178 -34.94 6.55 -10.09
CA ILE A 178 -34.80 6.98 -8.70
C ILE A 178 -35.19 5.84 -7.76
N ILE A 179 -34.29 5.57 -6.81
CA ILE A 179 -34.48 4.62 -5.73
C ILE A 179 -34.80 5.38 -4.45
N GLU A 180 -35.84 4.96 -3.75
CA GLU A 180 -36.18 5.42 -2.41
C GLU A 180 -35.63 4.42 -1.38
N GLU A 181 -34.84 4.90 -0.44
CA GLU A 181 -34.18 4.07 0.57
C GLU A 181 -34.39 4.66 1.97
N GLU A 182 -34.82 3.84 2.93
CA GLU A 182 -34.91 4.25 4.33
C GLU A 182 -33.56 4.08 5.03
N VAL A 183 -32.98 5.19 5.48
CA VAL A 183 -31.70 5.22 6.17
C VAL A 183 -31.86 5.70 7.60
N THR A 184 -31.06 5.16 8.51
CA THR A 184 -31.08 5.50 9.93
C THR A 184 -30.38 6.84 10.15
N ILE A 185 -31.00 7.73 10.92
CA ILE A 185 -30.39 8.99 11.33
C ILE A 185 -30.00 8.97 12.81
N ASP A 186 -28.94 9.70 13.13
CA ASP A 186 -28.48 9.90 14.48
C ASP A 186 -29.42 10.86 15.21
N ALA A 187 -29.97 10.41 16.33
CA ALA A 187 -30.99 11.15 17.07
C ALA A 187 -30.45 12.44 17.74
N LYS A 188 -29.13 12.56 17.96
CA LYS A 188 -28.50 13.73 18.57
C LYS A 188 -28.02 14.75 17.54
N THR A 189 -27.55 14.29 16.38
CA THR A 189 -26.90 15.16 15.38
C THR A 189 -27.73 15.40 14.12
N GLY A 190 -28.80 14.63 13.89
CA GLY A 190 -29.62 14.71 12.67
C GLY A 190 -28.91 14.23 11.39
N LYS A 191 -27.68 13.72 11.51
CA LYS A 191 -26.87 13.20 10.40
C LYS A 191 -27.14 11.71 10.18
N LEU A 192 -26.80 11.18 9.00
CA LEU A 192 -26.88 9.73 8.75
C LEU A 192 -26.03 8.98 9.79
N LYS A 193 -26.58 7.93 10.39
CA LYS A 193 -25.78 7.03 11.21
C LYS A 193 -24.98 6.15 10.29
N TYR A 194 -23.67 6.14 10.45
CA TYR A 194 -22.81 5.24 9.73
C TYR A 194 -22.46 4.05 10.65
N ASP A 195 -22.32 2.85 10.10
CA ASP A 195 -21.72 1.74 10.83
C ASP A 195 -20.26 2.08 11.16
N LYS A 196 -19.61 1.24 11.97
CA LYS A 196 -18.17 1.35 12.33
C LYS A 196 -17.21 1.37 11.11
N ARG A 197 -17.74 1.29 9.89
CA ARG A 197 -17.05 1.21 8.61
C ARG A 197 -17.43 2.36 7.67
N GLY A 198 -18.16 3.37 8.16
CA GLY A 198 -18.49 4.56 7.39
C GLY A 198 -19.62 4.37 6.37
N ILE A 199 -20.50 3.37 6.55
CA ILE A 199 -21.66 3.14 5.66
C ILE A 199 -22.95 3.52 6.37
N ALA A 200 -23.81 4.34 5.73
CA ALA A 200 -25.09 4.72 6.29
C ALA A 200 -25.90 3.46 6.65
N LEU A 201 -26.30 3.33 7.91
CA LEU A 201 -27.01 2.19 8.44
C LEU A 201 -28.41 2.16 7.81
N PRO A 202 -28.75 1.14 7.00
CA PRO A 202 -30.12 0.97 6.55
C PRO A 202 -31.03 0.78 7.77
N ALA A 203 -32.29 1.18 7.65
CA ALA A 203 -33.26 1.04 8.72
C ALA A 203 -33.31 -0.42 9.20
N PRO A 204 -33.12 -0.71 10.50
CA PRO A 204 -33.33 -2.06 11.00
C PRO A 204 -34.79 -2.45 10.81
N LYS A 205 -35.06 -3.73 10.48
CA LYS A 205 -36.43 -4.25 10.51
C LYS A 205 -37.00 -4.02 11.92
N PRO A 206 -38.24 -3.51 12.06
CA PRO A 206 -38.81 -3.23 13.36
C PRO A 206 -38.91 -4.51 14.20
N GLU A 207 -38.14 -4.58 15.28
CA GLU A 207 -38.28 -5.63 16.30
C GLU A 207 -39.45 -5.27 17.22
N LYS A 208 -40.35 -6.23 17.48
CA LYS A 208 -41.45 -6.06 18.42
C LYS A 208 -40.90 -5.66 19.80
N GLY A 209 -41.31 -4.50 20.29
CA GLY A 209 -40.99 -4.03 21.65
C GLY A 209 -39.78 -3.08 21.78
N LYS A 210 -39.09 -2.71 20.69
CA LYS A 210 -38.06 -1.66 20.71
C LYS A 210 -38.56 -0.37 20.07
N SER A 211 -38.17 0.78 20.63
CA SER A 211 -38.46 2.10 20.04
C SER A 211 -37.88 2.17 18.62
N ALA A 212 -38.70 2.55 17.65
CA ALA A 212 -38.26 2.70 16.26
C ALA A 212 -37.08 3.67 16.17
N SER A 213 -36.03 3.26 15.44
CA SER A 213 -34.94 4.18 15.11
C SER A 213 -35.50 5.32 14.27
N LYS A 214 -35.09 6.58 14.51
CA LYS A 214 -35.46 7.66 13.60
C LYS A 214 -34.86 7.35 12.23
N THR A 215 -35.71 7.21 11.22
CA THR A 215 -35.33 6.95 9.82
C THR A 215 -35.66 8.17 8.97
N LYS A 216 -34.99 8.27 7.82
CA LYS A 216 -35.33 9.22 6.77
C LYS A 216 -35.31 8.48 5.45
N THR A 217 -36.36 8.66 4.65
CA THR A 217 -36.34 8.22 3.25
C THR A 217 -35.47 9.18 2.46
N ILE A 218 -34.44 8.64 1.81
CA ILE A 218 -33.62 9.36 0.84
C ILE A 218 -33.99 8.92 -0.56
N LYS A 219 -33.99 9.88 -1.49
CA LYS A 219 -34.09 9.60 -2.92
C LYS A 219 -32.71 9.70 -3.53
N ARG A 220 -32.31 8.68 -4.28
CA ARG A 220 -31.03 8.67 -5.01
C ARG A 220 -31.19 8.04 -6.39
N LYS A 221 -30.26 8.32 -7.28
CA LYS A 221 -30.15 7.61 -8.56
C LYS A 221 -29.91 6.12 -8.32
N ALA A 222 -30.36 5.29 -9.24
CA ALA A 222 -30.09 3.87 -9.24
C ALA A 222 -28.60 3.60 -9.48
N TYR A 223 -28.09 2.57 -8.82
CA TYR A 223 -26.78 2.00 -9.10
C TYR A 223 -26.95 0.68 -9.84
N ALA A 224 -25.89 0.24 -10.53
CA ALA A 224 -25.86 -1.07 -11.16
C ALA A 224 -26.21 -2.21 -10.16
N ALA A 225 -25.78 -2.06 -8.90
CA ALA A 225 -26.13 -3.00 -7.84
C ALA A 225 -27.64 -3.10 -7.58
N ASP A 226 -28.40 -2.01 -7.71
CA ASP A 226 -29.86 -2.03 -7.51
C ASP A 226 -30.54 -2.79 -8.65
N VAL A 227 -30.08 -2.56 -9.89
CA VAL A 227 -30.57 -3.28 -11.07
C VAL A 227 -30.30 -4.77 -10.92
N MET A 228 -29.07 -5.19 -10.63
CA MET A 228 -28.75 -6.62 -10.44
C MET A 228 -29.50 -7.27 -9.26
N ALA A 229 -29.97 -6.48 -8.29
CA ALA A 229 -30.65 -6.99 -7.11
C ALA A 229 -32.18 -7.12 -7.26
N SER A 230 -32.79 -6.46 -8.24
CA SER A 230 -34.25 -6.37 -8.38
C SER A 230 -34.70 -6.88 -9.74
N LYS A 231 -35.56 -7.90 -9.76
CA LYS A 231 -36.12 -8.43 -11.01
C LYS A 231 -36.88 -7.37 -11.81
N GLU A 232 -37.64 -6.52 -11.12
CA GLU A 232 -38.40 -5.42 -11.74
C GLU A 232 -37.47 -4.41 -12.44
N LEU A 233 -36.37 -4.02 -11.81
CA LEU A 233 -35.40 -3.11 -12.43
C LEU A 233 -34.67 -3.75 -13.60
N GLN A 234 -34.44 -5.06 -13.58
CA GLN A 234 -33.86 -5.80 -14.70
C GLN A 234 -34.79 -5.80 -15.92
N GLU A 235 -36.08 -6.05 -15.72
CA GLU A 235 -37.09 -6.00 -16.79
C GLU A 235 -37.18 -4.59 -17.40
N LYS A 236 -37.22 -3.55 -16.54
CA LYS A 236 -37.19 -2.14 -16.98
C LYS A 236 -35.92 -1.81 -17.76
N PHE A 237 -34.77 -2.31 -17.31
CA PHE A 237 -33.48 -2.08 -17.97
C PHE A 237 -33.42 -2.77 -19.34
N ASN A 238 -33.85 -4.03 -19.43
CA ASN A 238 -33.88 -4.78 -20.70
C ASN A 238 -34.78 -4.08 -21.73
N LEU A 239 -36.00 -3.71 -21.35
CA LEU A 239 -36.93 -2.96 -22.21
C LEU A 239 -36.35 -1.61 -22.65
N TYR A 240 -35.67 -0.91 -21.73
CA TYR A 240 -35.02 0.35 -22.06
C TYR A 240 -33.92 0.14 -23.10
N MET A 241 -33.01 -0.82 -22.90
CA MET A 241 -31.90 -1.07 -23.82
C MET A 241 -32.41 -1.52 -25.20
N GLU A 242 -33.43 -2.38 -25.25
CA GLU A 242 -34.10 -2.78 -26.49
C GLU A 242 -34.68 -1.56 -27.23
N SER A 243 -35.35 -0.63 -26.51
CA SER A 243 -35.88 0.61 -27.09
C SER A 243 -34.80 1.55 -27.65
N LYS A 244 -33.54 1.34 -27.26
CA LYS A 244 -32.36 2.06 -27.78
C LYS A 244 -31.62 1.28 -28.88
N GLY A 245 -32.16 0.15 -29.32
CA GLY A 245 -31.57 -0.67 -30.37
C GLY A 245 -30.44 -1.59 -29.90
N HIS A 246 -30.38 -1.90 -28.61
CA HIS A 246 -29.38 -2.80 -28.03
C HIS A 246 -30.02 -4.09 -27.54
N ASP A 247 -29.58 -5.22 -28.07
CA ASP A 247 -29.98 -6.55 -27.61
C ASP A 247 -29.26 -6.87 -26.29
N VAL A 248 -29.95 -6.64 -25.17
CA VAL A 248 -29.47 -6.94 -23.81
C VAL A 248 -30.55 -7.64 -23.02
N GLN A 249 -30.20 -8.77 -22.44
CA GLN A 249 -31.07 -9.50 -21.54
C GLN A 249 -30.31 -9.91 -20.28
N ILE A 250 -30.50 -9.15 -19.20
CA ILE A 250 -30.01 -9.53 -17.87
C ILE A 250 -31.09 -10.27 -17.07
N ASP A 251 -30.68 -11.31 -16.37
CA ASP A 251 -31.49 -12.11 -15.44
C ASP A 251 -30.60 -12.61 -14.29
N CYS A 252 -30.44 -11.77 -13.29
CA CYS A 252 -29.67 -12.02 -12.07
C CYS A 252 -30.51 -12.72 -10.98
N GLY A 253 -31.79 -13.03 -11.26
CA GLY A 253 -32.78 -13.40 -10.26
C GLY A 253 -33.23 -12.21 -9.40
N ASP A 254 -34.13 -12.48 -8.44
CA ASP A 254 -34.58 -11.46 -7.49
C ASP A 254 -33.85 -11.61 -6.15
N ARG A 255 -33.13 -10.56 -5.75
CA ARG A 255 -32.36 -10.47 -4.51
C ARG A 255 -31.37 -11.61 -4.25
N ILE A 256 -30.93 -12.33 -5.29
CA ILE A 256 -29.84 -13.33 -5.16
C ILE A 256 -28.52 -12.65 -4.80
N ILE A 257 -28.24 -11.53 -5.45
CA ILE A 257 -27.12 -10.64 -5.15
C ILE A 257 -27.66 -9.29 -4.70
N HIS A 258 -27.30 -8.85 -3.50
CA HIS A 258 -27.74 -7.56 -2.98
C HIS A 258 -26.79 -7.03 -1.91
N TRP A 259 -27.00 -5.80 -1.45
CA TRP A 259 -26.10 -5.11 -0.53
C TRP A 259 -25.68 -5.91 0.71
N HIS A 260 -26.52 -6.83 1.20
CA HIS A 260 -26.29 -7.62 2.42
C HIS A 260 -26.09 -9.12 2.17
N SER A 261 -26.05 -9.60 0.92
CA SER A 261 -25.81 -11.02 0.67
C SER A 261 -24.42 -11.45 1.17
N ARG A 262 -24.34 -12.64 1.77
CA ARG A 262 -23.11 -13.17 2.41
C ARG A 262 -22.76 -14.57 1.91
N ASP A 263 -23.74 -15.27 1.37
CA ASP A 263 -23.57 -16.61 0.87
C ASP A 263 -22.94 -16.60 -0.53
N ALA A 264 -22.13 -17.61 -0.81
CA ALA A 264 -21.56 -17.80 -2.13
C ALA A 264 -22.68 -18.14 -3.14
N VAL A 265 -22.65 -17.50 -4.30
CA VAL A 265 -23.58 -17.74 -5.41
C VAL A 265 -23.06 -18.91 -6.26
N ARG A 266 -23.93 -19.84 -6.63
CA ARG A 266 -23.55 -21.07 -7.36
C ARG A 266 -24.36 -21.26 -8.64
N GLY A 267 -23.89 -22.15 -9.51
CA GLY A 267 -24.60 -22.56 -10.72
C GLY A 267 -24.68 -21.46 -11.79
N ASP A 268 -25.67 -21.55 -12.66
CA ASP A 268 -25.79 -20.64 -13.80
C ASP A 268 -26.14 -19.20 -13.41
N VAL A 269 -26.78 -19.01 -12.26
CA VAL A 269 -27.06 -17.67 -11.71
C VAL A 269 -25.77 -16.88 -11.47
N TYR A 270 -24.68 -17.55 -11.04
CA TYR A 270 -23.37 -16.91 -10.92
C TYR A 270 -22.90 -16.32 -12.26
N LYS A 271 -23.01 -17.10 -13.36
CA LYS A 271 -22.54 -16.66 -14.69
C LYS A 271 -23.36 -15.47 -15.18
N LYS A 272 -24.67 -15.47 -14.96
CA LYS A 272 -25.56 -14.36 -15.33
C LYS A 272 -25.23 -13.07 -14.57
N ILE A 273 -25.03 -13.17 -13.25
CA ILE A 273 -24.62 -12.02 -12.43
C ILE A 273 -23.21 -11.54 -12.83
N ASP A 274 -22.27 -12.43 -13.10
CA ASP A 274 -20.91 -12.07 -13.50
C ASP A 274 -20.88 -11.32 -14.84
N ALA A 275 -21.71 -11.76 -15.81
CA ALA A 275 -21.88 -11.06 -17.08
C ALA A 275 -22.48 -9.65 -16.89
N ALA A 276 -23.57 -9.53 -16.11
CA ALA A 276 -24.18 -8.24 -15.80
C ALA A 276 -23.20 -7.30 -15.06
N TYR A 277 -22.47 -7.83 -14.07
CA TYR A 277 -21.44 -7.11 -13.33
C TYR A 277 -20.36 -6.55 -14.26
N LYS A 278 -19.82 -7.39 -15.16
CA LYS A 278 -18.80 -6.97 -16.13
C LYS A 278 -19.33 -5.89 -17.07
N MET A 279 -20.55 -6.02 -17.57
CA MET A 279 -21.21 -5.04 -18.44
C MET A 279 -21.36 -3.68 -17.73
N PHE A 280 -21.97 -3.65 -16.55
CA PHE A 280 -22.14 -2.40 -15.79
C PHE A 280 -20.82 -1.77 -15.37
N ARG A 281 -19.84 -2.60 -14.96
CA ARG A 281 -18.51 -2.11 -14.60
C ARG A 281 -17.81 -1.49 -15.80
N ALA A 282 -17.87 -2.12 -16.96
CA ALA A 282 -17.31 -1.60 -18.20
C ALA A 282 -17.95 -0.26 -18.58
N ALA A 283 -19.26 -0.11 -18.43
CA ALA A 283 -19.94 1.17 -18.65
C ALA A 283 -19.43 2.27 -17.70
N TYR A 284 -19.28 1.96 -16.41
CA TYR A 284 -18.72 2.92 -15.45
C TYR A 284 -17.26 3.29 -15.76
N GLU A 285 -16.43 2.33 -16.17
CA GLU A 285 -15.04 2.60 -16.56
C GLU A 285 -14.94 3.39 -17.87
N ALA A 286 -15.80 3.10 -18.85
CA ALA A 286 -15.86 3.80 -20.13
C ALA A 286 -16.29 5.27 -19.99
N LYS A 287 -17.16 5.57 -19.01
CA LYS A 287 -17.69 6.93 -18.77
C LYS A 287 -17.01 7.69 -17.63
N GLY A 288 -15.87 7.18 -17.14
CA GLY A 288 -15.08 7.83 -16.09
C GLY A 288 -15.74 7.84 -14.71
N LEU A 289 -16.73 6.97 -14.47
CA LEU A 289 -17.37 6.79 -13.17
C LEU A 289 -16.54 5.85 -12.26
N LEU A 290 -15.75 4.96 -12.86
CA LEU A 290 -14.73 4.12 -12.22
C LEU A 290 -13.38 4.30 -12.93
N PRO A 291 -12.24 4.23 -12.20
CA PRO A 291 -10.93 4.23 -12.82
C PRO A 291 -10.62 2.88 -13.48
N LYS A 292 -9.98 2.91 -14.66
CA LYS A 292 -9.58 1.70 -15.42
C LYS A 292 -8.37 0.97 -14.83
N LYS A 293 -7.51 1.69 -14.12
CA LYS A 293 -6.27 1.19 -13.53
C LYS A 293 -6.07 1.81 -12.16
N ARG A 294 -5.37 1.09 -11.29
CA ARG A 294 -4.95 1.62 -10.00
C ARG A 294 -3.92 2.72 -10.20
N ASP A 295 -3.90 3.70 -9.31
CA ASP A 295 -2.88 4.74 -9.29
C ASP A 295 -1.48 4.11 -9.14
N ALA A 296 -0.46 4.80 -9.67
CA ALA A 296 0.91 4.35 -9.55
C ALA A 296 1.35 4.30 -8.08
N PHE A 297 2.20 3.31 -7.74
CA PHE A 297 2.80 3.26 -6.41
C PHE A 297 3.73 4.45 -6.20
N ALA A 298 3.71 5.00 -4.98
CA ALA A 298 4.62 6.05 -4.58
C ALA A 298 6.08 5.56 -4.65
N THR A 299 6.96 6.40 -5.18
CA THR A 299 8.41 6.21 -5.16
C THR A 299 8.93 6.17 -3.72
N PRO A 300 10.14 5.62 -3.48
CA PRO A 300 10.76 5.65 -2.14
C PRO A 300 10.81 7.06 -1.52
N ALA A 301 11.20 8.07 -2.30
CA ALA A 301 11.27 9.45 -1.85
C ALA A 301 9.89 10.02 -1.50
N GLU A 302 8.89 9.85 -2.37
CA GLU A 302 7.51 10.28 -2.09
C GLU A 302 6.94 9.66 -0.81
N ARG A 303 7.23 8.38 -0.56
CA ARG A 303 6.80 7.70 0.68
C ARG A 303 7.43 8.33 1.92
N CYS A 304 8.73 8.62 1.89
CA CYS A 304 9.41 9.31 2.98
C CYS A 304 8.85 10.72 3.20
N LEU A 305 8.74 11.52 2.13
CA LEU A 305 8.20 12.87 2.20
C LEU A 305 6.76 12.91 2.71
N TYR A 306 5.92 11.97 2.27
CA TYR A 306 4.56 11.82 2.75
C TYR A 306 4.51 11.52 4.25
N ALA A 307 5.32 10.56 4.71
CA ALA A 307 5.39 10.19 6.13
C ALA A 307 5.88 11.38 6.98
N ILE A 308 6.94 12.07 6.55
CA ILE A 308 7.50 13.24 7.23
C ILE A 308 6.47 14.35 7.34
N ARG A 309 5.84 14.76 6.22
CA ARG A 309 4.81 15.81 6.19
C ARG A 309 3.66 15.53 7.19
N ASN A 310 3.21 14.29 7.28
CA ASN A 310 2.12 13.91 8.17
C ASN A 310 2.57 13.79 9.64
N PHE A 311 3.81 13.37 9.87
CA PHE A 311 4.41 13.31 11.20
C PHE A 311 4.63 14.70 11.79
N GLU A 312 5.03 15.66 10.97
CA GLU A 312 5.23 17.07 11.35
C GLU A 312 3.90 17.84 11.50
N HIS A 313 2.77 17.24 11.11
CA HIS A 313 1.46 17.87 11.25
C HIS A 313 1.11 18.07 12.73
N THR A 314 0.85 19.33 13.10
CA THR A 314 0.44 19.71 14.45
C THR A 314 -1.06 19.96 14.50
N PHE A 315 -1.78 19.22 15.34
CA PHE A 315 -3.19 19.47 15.60
C PHE A 315 -3.38 20.61 16.63
N PRO A 316 -4.53 21.32 16.60
CA PRO A 316 -4.95 22.14 17.72
C PRO A 316 -4.96 21.33 19.03
N ALA A 317 -4.57 21.94 20.16
CA ALA A 317 -4.30 21.22 21.42
C ALA A 317 -5.45 20.29 21.90
N ASN A 318 -6.71 20.71 21.71
CA ASN A 318 -7.88 19.90 22.03
C ASN A 318 -7.98 18.65 21.14
N LEU A 319 -7.74 18.81 19.83
CA LEU A 319 -7.75 17.70 18.87
C LEU A 319 -6.51 16.81 19.01
N GLN A 320 -5.36 17.39 19.34
CA GLN A 320 -4.12 16.67 19.59
C GLN A 320 -4.30 15.60 20.67
N LYS A 321 -4.96 15.96 21.79
CA LYS A 321 -5.28 15.04 22.88
C LYS A 321 -6.28 13.96 22.47
N GLU A 322 -7.26 14.30 21.62
CA GLU A 322 -8.26 13.36 21.11
C GLU A 322 -7.68 12.38 20.08
N ARG A 323 -6.83 12.87 19.17
CA ARG A 323 -6.23 12.09 18.08
C ARG A 323 -5.12 11.18 18.57
N ASN A 324 -4.38 11.58 19.62
CA ASN A 324 -3.22 10.88 20.14
C ASN A 324 -2.19 10.56 19.03
N TRP A 325 -1.72 11.62 18.34
CA TRP A 325 -0.90 11.54 17.12
C TRP A 325 0.30 12.50 17.17
N PRO A 326 1.54 12.14 16.80
CA PRO A 326 1.95 10.89 16.16
C PRO A 326 2.17 9.76 17.18
N PRO A 327 1.79 8.52 16.85
CA PRO A 327 1.90 7.35 17.73
C PRO A 327 3.25 6.64 17.59
N PHE A 328 4.06 6.96 16.58
CA PHE A 328 5.34 6.29 16.31
C PHE A 328 6.39 7.30 15.80
N PRO A 329 7.59 7.35 16.39
CA PRO A 329 8.61 8.30 15.97
C PRO A 329 9.27 7.86 14.66
N LEU A 330 9.33 8.77 13.67
CA LEU A 330 10.06 8.52 12.41
C LEU A 330 11.59 8.57 12.58
N THR A 331 12.08 8.91 13.77
CA THR A 331 13.48 8.84 14.19
C THR A 331 13.80 7.52 14.90
N ALA A 332 12.85 6.59 15.02
CA ALA A 332 13.11 5.25 15.54
C ALA A 332 14.22 4.55 14.76
N PRO A 333 14.95 3.60 15.38
CA PRO A 333 15.95 2.80 14.67
C PRO A 333 15.39 2.22 13.37
N TRP A 334 16.16 2.33 12.28
CA TRP A 334 15.75 1.94 10.94
C TRP A 334 15.09 0.56 10.83
N PRO A 335 15.45 -0.50 11.61
CA PRO A 335 14.80 -1.80 11.46
C PRO A 335 13.30 -1.74 11.71
N LEU A 336 12.88 -0.88 12.64
CA LEU A 336 11.48 -0.70 13.03
C LEU A 336 10.68 0.06 11.97
N LEU A 337 11.34 0.85 11.11
CA LEU A 337 10.71 1.65 10.06
C LEU A 337 10.61 0.90 8.72
N THR A 338 11.23 -0.27 8.59
CA THR A 338 11.26 -1.03 7.33
C THR A 338 9.87 -1.44 6.83
N MET A 339 8.93 -1.81 7.72
CA MET A 339 7.55 -2.13 7.31
C MET A 339 6.81 -0.90 6.75
N LEU A 340 7.04 0.27 7.35
CA LEU A 340 6.50 1.55 6.86
C LEU A 340 7.08 1.87 5.48
N ALA A 341 8.40 1.72 5.34
CA ALA A 341 9.11 1.96 4.09
C ALA A 341 8.75 0.94 2.98
N ALA A 342 8.36 -0.28 3.31
CA ALA A 342 7.98 -1.33 2.36
C ALA A 342 6.54 -1.18 1.81
N ASP A 343 5.72 -0.34 2.43
CA ASP A 343 4.34 -0.13 2.02
C ASP A 343 4.25 0.59 0.66
N GLN A 344 3.59 -0.04 -0.32
CA GLN A 344 3.43 0.48 -1.70
C GLN A 344 2.00 0.92 -1.96
N GLN A 345 1.49 1.82 -1.12
CA GLN A 345 0.21 2.47 -1.41
C GLN A 345 0.44 3.73 -2.26
N PRO A 346 -0.33 3.92 -3.34
CA PRO A 346 -0.37 5.18 -4.07
C PRO A 346 -0.70 6.38 -3.18
N LEU A 347 -0.12 7.54 -3.47
CA LEU A 347 -0.27 8.75 -2.65
C LEU A 347 -1.73 9.19 -2.51
N ARG A 348 -2.52 9.17 -3.59
CA ARG A 348 -3.93 9.57 -3.57
C ARG A 348 -4.79 8.68 -2.65
N GLU A 349 -4.50 7.38 -2.60
CA GLU A 349 -5.17 6.45 -1.68
C GLU A 349 -4.82 6.75 -0.22
N ARG A 350 -3.55 7.09 0.06
CA ARG A 350 -3.11 7.47 1.40
C ARG A 350 -3.75 8.79 1.83
N GLU A 351 -3.76 9.78 0.94
CA GLU A 351 -4.20 11.14 1.24
C GLU A 351 -5.68 11.21 1.61
N GLU A 352 -6.54 10.48 0.89
CA GLU A 352 -7.96 10.43 1.21
C GLU A 352 -8.22 9.89 2.63
N ARG A 353 -7.43 8.90 3.07
CA ARG A 353 -7.52 8.35 4.42
C ARG A 353 -6.85 9.21 5.48
N TRP A 354 -5.76 9.88 5.13
CA TRP A 354 -5.16 10.87 6.01
C TRP A 354 -6.13 12.02 6.29
N PHE A 355 -6.79 12.59 5.27
CA PHE A 355 -7.80 13.62 5.48
C PHE A 355 -8.97 13.14 6.35
N ALA A 356 -9.42 11.90 6.17
CA ALA A 356 -10.44 11.33 7.02
C ALA A 356 -10.03 11.25 8.50
N PHE A 357 -8.79 10.85 8.77
CA PHE A 357 -8.24 10.84 10.13
C PHE A 357 -8.03 12.27 10.66
N ARG A 358 -7.34 13.12 9.90
CA ARG A 358 -7.02 14.50 10.26
C ARG A 358 -8.27 15.29 10.59
N ASP A 359 -9.25 15.28 9.69
CA ASP A 359 -10.42 16.16 9.76
C ASP A 359 -11.54 15.57 10.61
N ARG A 360 -11.68 14.23 10.64
CA ARG A 360 -12.84 13.55 11.27
C ARG A 360 -12.47 12.51 12.33
N GLY A 361 -11.20 12.23 12.54
CA GLY A 361 -10.75 11.18 13.47
C GLY A 361 -11.04 9.76 12.99
N GLU A 362 -11.35 9.58 11.70
CA GLU A 362 -11.73 8.29 11.15
C GLU A 362 -10.51 7.38 10.96
N PHE A 363 -10.36 6.40 11.85
CA PHE A 363 -9.35 5.34 11.71
C PHE A 363 -10.00 3.95 11.64
N HIS A 364 -10.21 3.45 10.42
CA HIS A 364 -10.76 2.13 10.21
C HIS A 364 -9.66 1.06 10.25
N ARG A 365 -9.75 0.18 11.24
CA ARG A 365 -8.92 -1.03 11.34
C ARG A 365 -9.54 -2.26 10.68
N TYR A 366 -10.85 -2.24 10.44
CA TYR A 366 -11.62 -3.39 9.95
C TYR A 366 -12.79 -2.94 9.06
N GLY A 367 -13.12 -3.76 8.06
CA GLY A 367 -14.28 -3.62 7.17
C GLY A 367 -15.42 -4.59 7.53
N GLU A 368 -16.31 -4.89 6.56
CA GLU A 368 -17.40 -5.86 6.79
C GLU A 368 -16.86 -7.26 6.67
N TYR A 369 -17.26 -8.12 7.58
CA TYR A 369 -17.12 -9.55 7.34
C TYR A 369 -18.29 -10.06 6.50
N ILE A 370 -18.00 -10.55 5.29
CA ILE A 370 -19.04 -10.95 4.31
C ILE A 370 -19.10 -12.46 4.05
N HIS A 371 -18.38 -13.29 4.80
CA HIS A 371 -18.44 -14.76 4.71
C HIS A 371 -18.10 -15.30 3.31
N GLY A 372 -18.81 -16.34 2.85
CA GLY A 372 -18.47 -17.14 1.68
C GLY A 372 -18.40 -16.35 0.37
N ILE A 373 -19.22 -15.30 0.23
CA ILE A 373 -19.21 -14.46 -0.97
C ILE A 373 -17.89 -13.70 -1.16
N ALA A 374 -17.09 -13.52 -0.11
CA ALA A 374 -15.76 -12.91 -0.22
C ALA A 374 -14.78 -13.73 -1.07
N GLN A 375 -15.05 -15.03 -1.22
CA GLN A 375 -14.24 -15.91 -2.08
C GLN A 375 -14.58 -15.74 -3.57
N GLN A 376 -15.60 -14.95 -3.89
CA GLN A 376 -16.12 -14.72 -5.24
C GLN A 376 -16.03 -13.24 -5.58
N PHE A 377 -14.88 -12.81 -6.08
CA PHE A 377 -14.57 -11.40 -6.31
C PHE A 377 -15.67 -10.62 -7.08
N SER A 378 -16.18 -11.18 -8.17
CA SER A 378 -17.24 -10.54 -8.95
C SER A 378 -18.54 -10.42 -8.19
N MET A 379 -18.95 -11.43 -7.42
CA MET A 379 -20.15 -11.38 -6.59
C MET A 379 -20.00 -10.37 -5.45
N GLN A 380 -18.87 -10.43 -4.73
CA GLN A 380 -18.53 -9.45 -3.69
C GLN A 380 -18.66 -8.02 -4.21
N SER A 381 -18.10 -7.73 -5.38
CA SER A 381 -18.13 -6.40 -5.98
C SER A 381 -19.50 -6.02 -6.55
N ALA A 382 -20.23 -6.98 -7.15
CA ALA A 382 -21.54 -6.77 -7.76
C ALA A 382 -22.57 -6.26 -6.76
N ARG A 383 -22.55 -6.79 -5.52
CA ARG A 383 -23.45 -6.36 -4.42
C ARG A 383 -23.48 -4.86 -4.17
N ARG A 384 -22.38 -4.16 -4.47
CA ARG A 384 -22.17 -2.74 -4.20
C ARG A 384 -21.50 -2.04 -5.38
N LEU A 385 -21.75 -2.53 -6.59
CA LEU A 385 -21.27 -1.90 -7.81
C LEU A 385 -21.97 -0.55 -7.98
N LYS A 386 -21.19 0.52 -7.85
CA LYS A 386 -21.59 1.92 -7.99
C LYS A 386 -20.38 2.75 -8.41
N PRO A 387 -20.57 3.99 -8.91
CA PRO A 387 -19.47 4.90 -9.18
C PRO A 387 -18.56 5.09 -7.97
N TYR A 388 -17.24 5.03 -8.18
CA TYR A 388 -16.26 5.12 -7.11
C TYR A 388 -14.90 5.60 -7.63
N PRO A 389 -14.17 6.46 -6.89
CA PRO A 389 -12.91 7.04 -7.38
C PRO A 389 -11.68 6.13 -7.32
N PHE A 390 -11.83 4.92 -6.81
CA PHE A 390 -10.71 3.99 -6.57
C PHE A 390 -11.00 2.62 -7.17
N THR A 391 -9.95 1.96 -7.65
CA THR A 391 -10.05 0.57 -8.12
C THR A 391 -10.15 -0.40 -6.95
N TYR A 392 -10.43 -1.66 -7.28
CA TYR A 392 -10.34 -2.75 -6.33
C TYR A 392 -8.91 -2.90 -5.75
N ALA A 393 -8.81 -3.57 -4.60
CA ALA A 393 -7.62 -3.69 -3.74
C ALA A 393 -7.09 -2.41 -3.10
N THR A 394 -7.86 -1.32 -3.07
CA THR A 394 -7.61 -0.12 -2.25
C THR A 394 -8.33 -0.23 -0.90
N ILE A 395 -7.89 0.49 0.15
CA ILE A 395 -8.59 0.48 1.45
C ILE A 395 -10.05 0.91 1.24
N GLN A 396 -10.25 1.93 0.41
CA GLN A 396 -11.55 2.52 0.11
C GLN A 396 -12.53 1.48 -0.45
N MET A 397 -12.09 0.70 -1.45
CA MET A 397 -12.89 -0.40 -2.00
C MET A 397 -13.06 -1.55 -1.02
N MET A 398 -12.04 -1.90 -0.23
CA MET A 398 -12.15 -2.94 0.81
C MET A 398 -13.16 -2.56 1.90
N LEU A 399 -13.22 -1.29 2.30
CA LEU A 399 -14.23 -0.78 3.24
C LEU A 399 -15.63 -0.83 2.62
N LYS A 400 -15.74 -0.46 1.33
CA LYS A 400 -16.99 -0.47 0.57
C LYS A 400 -17.54 -1.89 0.39
N ASP A 401 -16.76 -2.82 -0.15
CA ASP A 401 -17.21 -4.17 -0.52
C ASP A 401 -17.16 -5.16 0.65
N GLY A 402 -16.34 -4.90 1.68
CA GLY A 402 -16.08 -5.84 2.76
C GLY A 402 -15.16 -6.98 2.33
N GLY A 403 -15.07 -8.04 3.13
CA GLY A 403 -14.27 -9.22 2.82
C GLY A 403 -14.18 -10.19 3.99
N VAL A 404 -13.07 -10.94 4.05
CA VAL A 404 -12.73 -11.85 5.15
C VAL A 404 -11.39 -11.44 5.78
N CYS A 405 -10.76 -12.34 6.55
CA CYS A 405 -9.51 -12.08 7.28
C CYS A 405 -8.42 -11.38 6.45
N GLY A 406 -8.20 -11.79 5.19
CA GLY A 406 -7.25 -11.14 4.28
C GLY A 406 -7.54 -9.66 4.02
N THR A 407 -8.82 -9.31 3.87
CA THR A 407 -9.27 -7.91 3.71
C THR A 407 -9.12 -7.14 5.00
N MET A 408 -9.41 -7.74 6.15
CA MET A 408 -9.27 -7.10 7.46
C MET A 408 -7.80 -6.79 7.79
N GLY A 409 -6.91 -7.75 7.55
CA GLY A 409 -5.47 -7.54 7.71
C GLY A 409 -4.98 -6.43 6.78
N SER A 410 -5.45 -6.38 5.52
CA SER A 410 -5.08 -5.35 4.55
C SER A 410 -5.53 -3.96 4.99
N ILE A 411 -6.79 -3.80 5.40
CA ILE A 411 -7.32 -2.51 5.89
C ILE A 411 -6.49 -2.04 7.09
N SER A 412 -6.25 -2.93 8.05
CA SER A 412 -5.52 -2.58 9.27
C SER A 412 -4.08 -2.18 8.96
N ALA A 413 -3.29 -3.02 8.30
CA ALA A 413 -1.89 -2.73 7.99
C ALA A 413 -1.75 -1.41 7.21
N ARG A 414 -2.54 -1.28 6.14
CA ARG A 414 -2.46 -0.10 5.29
C ARG A 414 -2.91 1.17 6.00
N GLY A 415 -3.93 1.08 6.85
CA GLY A 415 -4.40 2.19 7.69
C GLY A 415 -3.33 2.65 8.68
N HIS A 416 -2.67 1.72 9.37
CA HIS A 416 -1.56 2.03 10.28
C HIS A 416 -0.39 2.68 9.52
N ASN A 417 0.00 2.16 8.36
CA ASN A 417 1.08 2.76 7.56
C ASN A 417 0.75 4.16 7.02
N ILE A 418 -0.50 4.43 6.66
CA ILE A 418 -0.96 5.79 6.26
C ILE A 418 -0.77 6.76 7.42
N LEU A 419 -1.04 6.28 8.62
CA LEU A 419 -0.83 6.95 9.88
C LEU A 419 0.55 6.60 10.45
N GLY A 420 1.62 6.55 9.64
CA GLY A 420 3.01 6.50 10.12
C GLY A 420 3.40 5.38 11.10
N VAL A 421 2.55 4.39 11.35
CA VAL A 421 2.81 3.26 12.23
C VAL A 421 3.30 2.10 11.37
N PRO A 422 4.57 1.67 11.51
CA PRO A 422 5.10 0.56 10.74
C PRO A 422 4.30 -0.72 11.00
N SER A 423 3.74 -1.27 9.92
CA SER A 423 2.84 -2.41 10.02
C SER A 423 2.80 -3.23 8.72
N CYS A 424 2.45 -4.49 8.83
CA CYS A 424 2.17 -5.34 7.69
C CYS A 424 1.02 -6.30 7.98
N GLN A 425 0.47 -6.89 6.92
CA GLN A 425 -0.41 -8.04 7.11
C GLN A 425 0.38 -9.16 7.78
N ALA A 426 -0.30 -10.09 8.42
CA ALA A 426 0.32 -11.23 9.06
C ALA A 426 -0.41 -12.51 8.68
N THR A 427 0.26 -13.65 8.84
CA THR A 427 -0.31 -14.99 8.64
C THR A 427 -0.38 -15.73 9.95
N GLN A 428 -1.51 -16.43 10.12
CA GLN A 428 -1.73 -17.46 11.12
C GLN A 428 -2.26 -18.71 10.39
N PRO A 429 -2.17 -19.92 10.98
CA PRO A 429 -2.77 -21.11 10.37
C PRO A 429 -4.26 -20.92 10.04
N GLY A 430 -4.59 -20.95 8.74
CA GLY A 430 -5.96 -20.76 8.24
C GLY A 430 -6.51 -19.33 8.31
N HIS A 431 -5.70 -18.34 8.69
CA HIS A 431 -6.17 -16.97 8.95
C HIS A 431 -5.16 -15.89 8.55
N CYS A 432 -5.65 -14.68 8.31
CA CYS A 432 -4.80 -13.51 8.06
C CYS A 432 -5.03 -12.48 9.17
N ALA A 433 -3.93 -12.03 9.74
CA ALA A 433 -3.85 -11.11 10.85
C ALA A 433 -3.16 -9.80 10.41
N VAL A 434 -2.81 -8.98 11.38
CA VAL A 434 -1.94 -7.80 11.19
C VAL A 434 -0.85 -7.85 12.25
N VAL A 435 0.35 -7.35 11.93
CA VAL A 435 1.37 -7.01 12.91
C VAL A 435 1.70 -5.53 12.76
N PHE A 436 1.94 -4.85 13.87
CA PHE A 436 2.35 -3.45 13.87
C PHE A 436 3.31 -3.18 15.02
N PHE A 437 4.16 -2.17 14.83
CA PHE A 437 5.03 -1.68 15.89
C PHE A 437 4.34 -0.62 16.72
N ARG A 438 4.63 -0.60 18.02
CA ARG A 438 4.23 0.44 18.96
C ARG A 438 5.44 1.03 19.66
N HIS A 439 5.31 2.28 20.05
CA HIS A 439 6.28 2.98 20.88
C HIS A 439 5.57 3.49 22.13
N GLY A 440 6.07 3.12 23.31
CA GLY A 440 5.61 3.68 24.58
C GLY A 440 6.42 4.93 24.91
N PRO A 441 5.96 6.16 24.63
CA PRO A 441 6.78 7.37 24.75
C PRO A 441 7.33 7.61 26.16
N GLU A 442 6.59 7.22 27.19
CA GLU A 442 7.01 7.34 28.60
C GLU A 442 8.10 6.32 28.99
N THR A 443 8.11 5.16 28.32
CA THR A 443 9.03 4.05 28.64
C THR A 443 10.20 3.96 27.66
N GLY A 444 10.10 4.59 26.49
CA GLY A 444 11.03 4.42 25.37
C GLY A 444 11.01 3.03 24.73
N ILE A 445 10.09 2.15 25.14
CA ILE A 445 10.07 0.75 24.70
C ILE A 445 9.34 0.63 23.37
N PHE A 446 9.96 -0.07 22.42
CA PHE A 446 9.34 -0.51 21.19
C PHE A 446 8.80 -1.93 21.34
N ARG A 447 7.61 -2.19 20.80
CA ARG A 447 6.98 -3.52 20.80
C ARG A 447 6.47 -3.87 19.41
N CYS A 448 6.62 -5.12 19.02
CA CYS A 448 5.90 -5.70 17.89
C CYS A 448 4.70 -6.44 18.46
N GLU A 449 3.50 -6.13 17.98
CA GLU A 449 2.26 -6.74 18.46
C GLU A 449 1.45 -7.26 17.27
N GLY A 450 0.90 -8.47 17.41
CA GLY A 450 -0.12 -8.99 16.54
C GLY A 450 -1.51 -8.41 16.85
N GLY A 451 -2.36 -8.40 15.83
CA GLY A 451 -3.76 -8.04 15.93
C GLY A 451 -4.63 -8.98 15.11
N GLN A 452 -5.93 -8.99 15.41
CA GLN A 452 -6.93 -9.84 14.75
C GLN A 452 -6.69 -11.35 14.95
N TYR A 453 -6.31 -11.81 16.13
CA TYR A 453 -6.08 -13.23 16.40
C TYR A 453 -7.32 -14.08 16.14
N ALA A 454 -7.17 -15.15 15.35
CA ALA A 454 -8.19 -16.19 15.21
C ALA A 454 -7.84 -17.47 15.98
N THR A 455 -6.57 -17.89 15.92
CA THR A 455 -6.07 -19.09 16.63
C THR A 455 -4.63 -18.85 17.13
N GLY A 456 -4.44 -18.87 18.45
CA GLY A 456 -3.17 -18.52 19.10
C GLY A 456 -2.91 -17.02 19.24
N GLY A 457 -1.83 -16.65 19.91
CA GLY A 457 -1.36 -15.27 20.09
C GLY A 457 -0.20 -14.90 19.17
N ASP A 458 0.64 -13.97 19.64
CA ASP A 458 1.85 -13.52 18.95
C ASP A 458 2.76 -14.70 18.54
N GLU A 459 2.80 -15.77 19.33
CA GLU A 459 3.65 -16.94 19.12
C GLU A 459 3.30 -17.76 17.87
N LYS A 460 2.10 -17.57 17.30
CA LYS A 460 1.66 -18.23 16.07
C LYS A 460 1.46 -17.26 14.91
N THR A 461 1.89 -16.00 15.09
CA THR A 461 1.65 -14.91 14.14
C THR A 461 2.97 -14.48 13.52
N GLY A 462 3.11 -14.70 12.22
CA GLY A 462 4.27 -14.27 11.44
C GLY A 462 3.93 -13.11 10.50
N PRO A 463 4.88 -12.21 10.19
CA PRO A 463 4.64 -11.18 9.19
C PRO A 463 4.31 -11.84 7.84
N PHE A 464 3.28 -11.34 7.18
CA PHE A 464 3.02 -11.59 5.78
C PHE A 464 3.85 -10.60 4.97
N THR A 465 4.36 -11.06 3.84
CA THR A 465 5.16 -10.25 2.91
C THR A 465 4.59 -8.84 2.71
N PRO A 466 5.43 -7.79 2.63
CA PRO A 466 6.90 -7.83 2.56
C PRO A 466 7.60 -7.83 3.93
N TRP A 467 8.53 -8.76 4.15
CA TRP A 467 9.46 -8.76 5.29
C TRP A 467 10.89 -8.49 4.78
N PRO A 468 11.41 -7.24 4.91
CA PRO A 468 12.70 -6.84 4.34
C PRO A 468 13.92 -7.53 4.96
N PHE A 469 13.75 -8.45 5.89
CA PHE A 469 14.85 -9.22 6.48
C PHE A 469 14.92 -10.68 5.99
N GLU A 470 13.96 -11.16 5.18
CA GLU A 470 14.08 -12.48 4.54
C GLU A 470 15.22 -12.51 3.52
N ARG A 471 15.81 -13.68 3.24
CA ARG A 471 16.85 -13.79 2.21
C ARG A 471 16.41 -13.25 0.84
N GLU A 472 15.16 -13.54 0.47
CA GLU A 472 14.54 -13.05 -0.75
C GLU A 472 13.42 -12.09 -0.41
N PHE A 473 13.41 -10.91 -1.03
CA PHE A 473 12.27 -10.03 -0.90
C PHE A 473 11.10 -10.58 -1.72
N ARG A 474 10.11 -11.11 -1.02
CA ARG A 474 8.88 -11.56 -1.63
C ARG A 474 7.83 -10.49 -1.42
N ARG A 475 7.28 -9.95 -2.51
CA ARG A 475 5.93 -9.38 -2.48
C ARG A 475 4.99 -10.51 -2.80
N SER A 476 3.88 -10.65 -2.07
CA SER A 476 2.84 -11.56 -2.52
C SER A 476 2.48 -11.14 -3.95
N LYS A 477 2.71 -12.00 -4.95
CA LYS A 477 2.19 -11.84 -6.32
C LYS A 477 0.68 -12.02 -6.34
N ARG A 478 -0.04 -11.53 -5.32
CA ARG A 478 -1.48 -11.36 -5.36
C ARG A 478 -1.72 -10.30 -6.42
N THR A 479 -1.76 -10.78 -7.66
CA THR A 479 -2.30 -10.07 -8.80
C THR A 479 -3.69 -9.62 -8.42
N SER A 480 -4.50 -10.44 -7.74
CA SER A 480 -5.90 -10.24 -7.30
C SER A 480 -6.28 -8.98 -6.48
N GLY A 481 -5.74 -7.81 -6.80
CA GLY A 481 -6.48 -6.58 -7.10
C GLY A 481 -6.72 -6.34 -8.60
N HIS A 482 -5.93 -6.97 -9.45
CA HIS A 482 -6.11 -7.51 -10.80
C HIS A 482 -5.12 -8.65 -11.06
#